data_AF-A0A7V6RI75-F1
#
_entry.id   AF-A0A7V6RI75-F1
#
_cell.length_a   1.000
_cell.length_b   1.000
_cell.length_c   1.000
_cell.angle_alpha   90.00
_cell.angle_beta   90.00
_cell.angle_gamma   90.00
#
_symmetry.space_group_name_H-M   'P 1'
#
loop_
_entity.id
_entity.type
_entity.pdbx_description
1 polymer ?
#
loop_
_entity_poly.entity_id
_entity_poly.type
_entity_poly.pdbx_seq_one_letter_code
_entity_poly.pdbx_strand_id
1 'polypeptide(L)'
;MSTKIDIGKLTLKNPVLTASGTFGYGQEFESFIDPSLLGGIIMKGTTWEPREGNPAPRMAETSAGMLNAVGLQNKGVHHFIDKILPAITKYDTKIIVNVAGNDVADYVKTASLLNDIERVDAIELNVSCPNVKKGGIQFGTNENLLKELLSAVRHVYYKTLIVKLSPNVTKIEDFAKISESEGADAITVANTFLGMAIDINTYKPKLSNITGGLSGPAIKPIIMRMVYQCYQVVKIPIIASGGIMHWQDAIEYFLAGATAI
;
A
#
# COMPACT_ATOMS: atom_id res chain seq x y z
N MET A 1 16.28 -10.23 22.15
CA MET A 1 15.26 -11.12 21.55
C MET A 1 15.16 -10.77 20.08
N SER A 2 15.03 -11.76 19.19
CA SER A 2 14.90 -11.52 17.75
C SER A 2 13.50 -11.01 17.44
N THR A 3 13.40 -9.95 16.63
CA THR A 3 12.12 -9.42 16.09
C THR A 3 11.86 -9.89 14.65
N LYS A 4 12.66 -10.85 14.16
CA LYS A 4 12.57 -11.38 12.81
C LYS A 4 11.23 -12.10 12.59
N ILE A 5 10.60 -11.85 11.45
CA ILE A 5 9.30 -12.43 11.08
C ILE A 5 9.28 -12.79 9.59
N ASP A 6 8.34 -13.65 9.19
CA ASP A 6 8.13 -14.04 7.80
C ASP A 6 6.76 -13.55 7.31
N ILE A 7 6.72 -12.97 6.11
CA ILE A 7 5.50 -12.67 5.35
C ILE A 7 5.54 -13.42 4.02
N GLY A 8 4.83 -14.55 3.96
CA GLY A 8 4.95 -15.48 2.85
C GLY A 8 6.35 -16.08 2.75
N LYS A 9 6.97 -15.94 1.58
CA LYS A 9 8.36 -16.38 1.33
C LYS A 9 9.40 -15.33 1.74
N LEU A 10 8.97 -14.16 2.22
CA LEU A 10 9.84 -13.04 2.51
C LEU A 10 10.11 -12.93 4.01
N THR A 11 11.37 -13.09 4.36
CA THR A 11 11.85 -12.88 5.73
C THR A 11 12.22 -11.41 5.95
N LEU A 12 11.62 -10.79 6.96
CA LEU A 12 11.94 -9.44 7.44
C LEU A 12 12.75 -9.52 8.73
N LYS A 13 13.78 -8.69 8.86
CA LYS A 13 14.62 -8.66 10.08
C LYS A 13 13.91 -8.08 11.30
N ASN A 14 12.89 -7.26 11.07
CA ASN A 14 11.97 -6.73 12.06
C ASN A 14 10.62 -6.45 11.39
N PRO A 15 9.53 -6.25 12.15
CA PRO A 15 8.19 -6.13 11.59
C PRO A 15 7.86 -4.72 11.07
N VAL A 16 8.81 -3.78 11.06
CA VAL A 16 8.55 -2.37 10.70
C VAL A 16 8.80 -2.15 9.21
N LEU A 17 7.74 -1.77 8.51
CA LEU A 17 7.71 -1.42 7.09
C LEU A 17 7.32 0.05 6.92
N THR A 18 7.72 0.67 5.81
CA THR A 18 7.17 1.98 5.43
C THR A 18 5.84 1.79 4.71
N ALA A 19 4.86 2.67 4.95
CA ALA A 19 3.67 2.71 4.12
C ALA A 19 3.99 3.30 2.73
N SER A 20 3.48 2.68 1.67
CA SER A 20 3.66 3.21 0.30
C SER A 20 3.22 4.67 0.18
N GLY A 21 4.09 5.49 -0.43
CA GLY A 21 3.82 6.90 -0.70
C GLY A 21 4.22 7.87 0.42
N THR A 22 4.66 7.38 1.59
CA THR A 22 5.10 8.23 2.71
C THR A 22 6.61 8.35 2.86
N PHE A 23 7.37 7.45 2.22
CA PHE A 23 8.83 7.34 2.39
C PHE A 23 9.63 7.52 1.09
N GLY A 24 8.99 8.05 0.03
CA GLY A 24 9.61 8.21 -1.29
C GLY A 24 10.16 6.89 -1.82
N TYR A 25 11.47 6.85 -2.06
CA TYR A 25 12.23 5.65 -2.39
C TYR A 25 13.30 5.33 -1.32
N GLY A 26 13.25 5.99 -0.16
CA GLY A 26 14.19 5.84 0.96
C GLY A 26 15.31 6.87 0.98
N GLN A 27 15.81 7.28 -0.19
CA GLN A 27 16.91 8.24 -0.31
C GLN A 27 16.58 9.61 0.32
N GLU A 28 15.32 10.03 0.20
CA GLU A 28 14.84 11.31 0.72
C GLU A 28 14.87 11.38 2.26
N PHE A 29 14.98 10.23 2.94
CA PHE A 29 14.96 10.11 4.39
C PHE A 29 16.33 9.76 5.00
N GLU A 30 17.38 9.58 4.20
CA GLU A 30 18.72 9.22 4.69
C GLU A 30 19.29 10.20 5.73
N SER A 31 18.91 11.47 5.65
CA SER A 31 19.33 12.49 6.62
C SER A 31 18.64 12.38 7.98
N PHE A 32 17.57 11.59 8.08
CA PHE A 32 16.77 11.43 9.31
C PHE A 32 16.93 10.05 9.93
N ILE A 33 17.05 9.01 9.11
CA ILE A 33 17.19 7.61 9.55
C ILE A 33 17.94 6.80 8.49
N ASP A 34 18.76 5.83 8.92
CA ASP A 34 19.31 4.82 8.01
C ASP A 34 18.18 3.89 7.52
N PRO A 35 17.83 3.89 6.23
CA PRO A 35 16.77 3.03 5.69
C PRO A 35 17.06 1.54 5.88
N SER A 36 18.33 1.17 6.05
CA SER A 36 18.76 -0.19 6.36
C SER A 36 18.30 -0.63 7.74
N LEU A 37 17.79 0.21 8.64
CA LEU A 37 17.26 -0.26 9.93
C LEU A 37 15.88 -0.92 9.80
N LEU A 38 15.16 -0.64 8.72
CA LEU A 38 13.78 -1.10 8.51
C LEU A 38 13.74 -2.58 8.09
N GLY A 39 12.65 -3.26 8.44
CA GLY A 39 12.36 -4.60 7.96
C GLY A 39 12.17 -4.63 6.44
N GLY A 40 11.58 -3.57 5.90
CA GLY A 40 11.37 -3.35 4.48
C GLY A 40 10.85 -1.95 4.17
N ILE A 41 10.99 -1.55 2.92
CA ILE A 41 10.49 -0.29 2.39
C ILE A 41 9.47 -0.63 1.30
N ILE A 42 8.23 -0.21 1.51
CA ILE A 42 7.21 -0.27 0.47
C ILE A 42 7.31 1.01 -0.36
N MET A 43 7.76 0.85 -1.59
CA MET A 43 8.04 1.95 -2.52
C MET A 43 6.77 2.70 -2.90
N LYS A 44 6.94 3.92 -3.43
CA LYS A 44 5.85 4.67 -4.06
C LYS A 44 5.15 3.84 -5.13
N GLY A 45 3.83 4.00 -5.23
CA GLY A 45 3.00 3.36 -6.26
C GLY A 45 3.57 3.52 -7.66
N THR A 46 3.94 2.38 -8.25
CA THR A 46 4.58 2.24 -9.55
C THR A 46 3.55 1.72 -10.54
N THR A 47 3.44 2.40 -11.68
CA THR A 47 2.53 2.03 -12.78
C THR A 47 3.33 1.64 -14.02
N TRP A 48 2.68 0.97 -14.98
CA TRP A 48 3.30 0.65 -16.26
C TRP A 48 3.81 1.92 -16.96
N GLU A 49 2.91 2.87 -17.23
CA GLU A 49 3.24 4.19 -17.77
C GLU A 49 3.47 5.23 -16.66
N PRO A 50 4.27 6.29 -16.92
CA PRO A 50 4.39 7.44 -16.01
C PRO A 50 3.05 8.13 -15.74
N ARG A 51 2.94 8.76 -14.56
CA ARG A 51 1.78 9.56 -14.16
C ARG A 51 2.23 10.87 -13.53
N GLU A 52 1.62 11.98 -13.98
CA GLU A 52 1.87 13.30 -13.41
C GLU A 52 1.16 13.52 -12.05
N GLY A 53 0.12 12.73 -11.78
CA GLY A 53 -0.73 12.90 -10.61
C GLY A 53 -1.81 13.96 -10.79
N ASN A 54 -2.53 14.27 -9.71
CA ASN A 54 -3.63 15.25 -9.74
C ASN A 54 -3.10 16.69 -9.70
N PRO A 55 -3.86 17.72 -10.06
CA PRO A 55 -3.47 19.11 -9.83
C PRO A 55 -3.28 19.44 -8.33
N ALA A 56 -2.52 20.48 -8.01
CA ALA A 56 -2.49 21.04 -6.65
C ALA A 56 -3.76 21.86 -6.35
N PRO A 57 -4.19 22.03 -5.08
CA PRO A 57 -3.64 21.45 -3.85
C PRO A 57 -3.93 19.95 -3.69
N ARG A 58 -2.91 19.18 -3.28
CA ARG A 58 -2.96 17.71 -3.14
C ARG A 58 -3.07 17.22 -1.70
N MET A 59 -2.95 18.11 -0.72
CA MET A 59 -2.94 17.77 0.70
C MET A 59 -3.75 18.78 1.50
N ALA A 60 -4.39 18.31 2.56
CA ALA A 60 -5.08 19.16 3.52
C ALA A 60 -5.04 18.50 4.90
N GLU A 61 -4.77 19.28 5.94
CA GLU A 61 -4.82 18.80 7.33
C GLU A 61 -6.28 18.58 7.78
N THR A 62 -6.47 17.58 8.66
CA THR A 62 -7.73 17.29 9.34
C THR A 62 -7.46 17.05 10.83
N SER A 63 -8.51 17.00 11.64
CA SER A 63 -8.37 16.63 13.05
C SER A 63 -7.66 15.27 13.19
N ALA A 64 -6.48 15.28 13.84
CA ALA A 64 -5.65 14.11 14.04
C ALA A 64 -5.31 13.31 12.76
N GLY A 65 -5.12 13.99 11.63
CA GLY A 65 -4.79 13.32 10.38
C GLY A 65 -4.58 14.27 9.21
N MET A 66 -4.53 13.69 8.01
CA MET A 66 -4.45 14.45 6.77
C MET A 66 -5.18 13.76 5.63
N LEU A 67 -5.67 14.57 4.69
CA LEU A 67 -6.16 14.13 3.39
C LEU A 67 -5.04 14.27 2.36
N ASN A 68 -4.94 13.29 1.46
CA ASN A 68 -4.09 13.35 0.28
C ASN A 68 -4.84 12.98 -1.01
N ALA A 69 -4.51 13.65 -2.10
CA ALA A 69 -5.03 13.37 -3.43
C ALA A 69 -3.91 13.44 -4.47
N VAL A 70 -2.80 12.73 -4.22
CA VAL A 70 -1.60 12.79 -5.08
C VAL A 70 -1.87 12.30 -6.50
N GLY A 71 -2.77 11.32 -6.68
CA GLY A 71 -3.13 10.79 -8.00
C GLY A 71 -2.11 9.81 -8.58
N LEU A 72 -1.36 9.10 -7.71
CA LEU A 72 -0.31 8.15 -8.07
C LEU A 72 0.80 8.75 -8.96
N GLN A 73 1.25 9.97 -8.68
CA GLN A 73 2.36 10.56 -9.44
C GLN A 73 3.61 9.67 -9.38
N ASN A 74 4.11 9.17 -10.52
CA ASN A 74 5.31 8.34 -10.59
C ASN A 74 5.91 8.38 -12.01
N LYS A 75 7.14 7.88 -12.17
CA LYS A 75 7.86 7.92 -13.45
C LYS A 75 7.77 6.62 -14.28
N GLY A 76 6.89 5.70 -13.89
CA GLY A 76 6.71 4.40 -14.55
C GLY A 76 7.71 3.34 -14.08
N VAL A 77 7.38 2.07 -14.32
CA VAL A 77 8.17 0.91 -13.89
C VAL A 77 9.55 0.87 -14.51
N HIS A 78 9.68 1.24 -15.79
CA HIS A 78 10.98 1.26 -16.48
C HIS A 78 11.95 2.26 -15.84
N HIS A 79 11.48 3.49 -15.56
CA HIS A 79 12.31 4.48 -14.87
C HIS A 79 12.69 4.01 -13.46
N PHE A 80 11.77 3.36 -12.74
CA PHE A 80 12.09 2.78 -11.43
C PHE A 80 13.24 1.78 -11.54
N ILE A 81 13.17 0.83 -12.47
CA ILE A 81 14.20 -0.20 -12.67
C ILE A 81 15.53 0.42 -13.11
N ASP A 82 15.50 1.36 -14.06
CA ASP A 82 16.73 1.86 -14.70
C ASP A 82 17.45 2.94 -13.88
N LYS A 83 16.71 3.69 -13.06
CA LYS A 83 17.24 4.91 -12.39
C LYS A 83 17.15 4.87 -10.88
N ILE A 84 16.06 4.32 -10.34
CA ILE A 84 15.80 4.39 -8.89
C ILE A 84 16.36 3.16 -8.19
N LEU A 85 16.02 1.96 -8.67
CA LEU A 85 16.42 0.69 -8.07
C LEU A 85 17.95 0.60 -7.87
N PRO A 86 18.81 0.98 -8.83
CA PRO A 86 20.26 0.93 -8.65
C PRO A 86 20.76 1.79 -7.49
N ALA A 87 20.10 2.90 -7.18
CA ALA A 87 20.51 3.83 -6.13
C ALA A 87 20.13 3.35 -4.72
N ILE A 88 19.14 2.47 -4.62
CA ILE A 88 18.59 1.97 -3.35
C ILE A 88 19.01 0.52 -3.04
N THR A 89 19.75 -0.13 -3.94
CA THR A 89 20.28 -1.49 -3.71
C THR A 89 21.25 -1.55 -2.54
N LYS A 90 21.90 -0.42 -2.21
CA LYS A 90 22.84 -0.27 -1.09
C LYS A 90 22.23 -0.49 0.29
N TYR A 91 20.91 -0.36 0.44
CA TYR A 91 20.24 -0.55 1.73
C TYR A 91 20.08 -2.03 2.04
N ASP A 92 20.48 -2.44 3.24
CA ASP A 92 20.21 -3.77 3.79
C ASP A 92 18.78 -3.83 4.32
N THR A 93 17.80 -3.81 3.43
CA THR A 93 16.36 -3.90 3.78
C THR A 93 15.58 -4.53 2.65
N LYS A 94 14.34 -4.99 2.90
CA LYS A 94 13.50 -5.56 1.85
C LYS A 94 12.89 -4.48 0.97
N ILE A 95 13.01 -4.62 -0.34
CA ILE A 95 12.42 -3.70 -1.31
C ILE A 95 11.11 -4.30 -1.82
N ILE A 96 10.01 -3.66 -1.43
CA ILE A 96 8.65 -4.07 -1.78
C ILE A 96 8.10 -3.03 -2.75
N VAL A 97 7.83 -3.40 -4.00
CA VAL A 97 7.31 -2.45 -4.99
C VAL A 97 5.80 -2.38 -4.90
N ASN A 98 5.25 -1.22 -4.53
CA ASN A 98 3.81 -1.00 -4.63
C ASN A 98 3.42 -0.89 -6.11
N VAL A 99 2.54 -1.78 -6.59
CA VAL A 99 2.10 -1.81 -7.98
C VAL A 99 0.68 -1.30 -8.08
N ALA A 100 0.46 -0.37 -9.01
CA ALA A 100 -0.85 0.14 -9.37
C ALA A 100 -1.04 0.13 -10.90
N GLY A 101 -2.29 0.20 -11.35
CA GLY A 101 -2.64 0.16 -12.76
C GLY A 101 -4.05 0.70 -13.02
N ASN A 102 -4.41 0.86 -14.29
CA ASN A 102 -5.76 1.29 -14.69
C ASN A 102 -6.67 0.11 -15.01
N ASP A 103 -6.08 -0.99 -15.49
CA ASP A 103 -6.73 -2.23 -15.86
C ASP A 103 -5.84 -3.42 -15.48
N VAL A 104 -6.38 -4.64 -15.58
CA VAL A 104 -5.65 -5.87 -15.23
C VAL A 104 -4.35 -6.00 -16.03
N ALA A 105 -4.32 -5.57 -17.29
CA ALA A 105 -3.15 -5.69 -18.14
C ALA A 105 -1.98 -4.82 -17.64
N ASP A 106 -2.25 -3.62 -17.14
CA ASP A 106 -1.23 -2.77 -16.51
C ASP A 106 -0.56 -3.48 -15.31
N TYR A 107 -1.36 -4.11 -14.45
CA TYR A 107 -0.85 -4.84 -13.28
C TYR A 107 -0.04 -6.07 -13.70
N VAL A 108 -0.56 -6.88 -14.64
CA VAL A 108 0.12 -8.08 -15.13
C VAL A 108 1.46 -7.75 -15.78
N LYS A 109 1.51 -6.75 -16.67
CA LYS A 109 2.77 -6.31 -17.31
C LYS A 109 3.79 -5.83 -16.29
N THR A 110 3.35 -4.99 -15.34
CA THR A 110 4.23 -4.44 -14.31
C THR A 110 4.75 -5.55 -13.39
N ALA A 111 3.88 -6.45 -12.93
CA ALA A 111 4.26 -7.56 -12.08
C ALA A 111 5.19 -8.54 -12.81
N SER A 112 4.88 -8.92 -14.06
CA SER A 112 5.72 -9.80 -14.86
C SER A 112 7.13 -9.23 -15.05
N LEU A 113 7.25 -7.92 -15.34
CA LEU A 113 8.55 -7.28 -15.48
C LEU A 113 9.34 -7.28 -14.16
N LEU A 114 8.67 -7.02 -13.03
CA LEU A 114 9.30 -7.00 -11.71
C LEU A 114 9.66 -8.40 -11.18
N ASN A 115 8.99 -9.44 -11.65
CA ASN A 115 9.26 -10.83 -11.25
C ASN A 115 10.73 -11.20 -11.50
N ASP A 116 11.29 -10.75 -12.63
CA ASP A 116 12.63 -11.14 -13.08
C ASP A 116 13.75 -10.30 -12.44
N ILE A 117 13.40 -9.27 -11.66
CA ILE A 117 14.37 -8.37 -11.03
C ILE A 117 14.75 -8.87 -9.64
N GLU A 118 15.94 -9.46 -9.48
CA GLU A 118 16.38 -10.10 -8.24
C GLU A 118 16.21 -9.23 -6.99
N ARG A 119 16.58 -7.94 -7.06
CA ARG A 119 16.53 -7.03 -5.92
C ARG A 119 15.12 -6.62 -5.49
N VAL A 120 14.11 -6.87 -6.32
CA VAL A 120 12.70 -6.71 -5.94
C VAL A 120 12.28 -7.95 -5.16
N ASP A 121 12.18 -7.80 -3.84
CA ASP A 121 11.90 -8.90 -2.90
C ASP A 121 10.42 -9.32 -2.92
N ALA A 122 9.51 -8.35 -3.10
CA ALA A 122 8.07 -8.55 -3.14
C ALA A 122 7.36 -7.44 -3.92
N ILE A 123 6.08 -7.67 -4.24
CA ILE A 123 5.18 -6.60 -4.68
C ILE A 123 4.01 -6.45 -3.72
N GLU A 124 3.53 -5.22 -3.57
CA GLU A 124 2.27 -4.90 -2.90
C GLU A 124 1.28 -4.35 -3.93
N LEU A 125 0.22 -5.11 -4.23
CA LEU A 125 -0.83 -4.66 -5.15
C LEU A 125 -1.72 -3.63 -4.45
N ASN A 126 -1.71 -2.41 -4.98
CA ASN A 126 -2.63 -1.36 -4.59
C ASN A 126 -3.94 -1.50 -5.38
N VAL A 127 -4.95 -2.11 -4.77
CA VAL A 127 -6.26 -2.35 -5.40
C VAL A 127 -7.28 -1.23 -5.09
N SER A 128 -6.89 -0.21 -4.31
CA SER A 128 -7.81 0.84 -3.88
C SER A 128 -7.90 2.04 -4.83
N CYS A 129 -7.16 2.04 -5.94
CA CYS A 129 -7.02 3.23 -6.77
C CYS A 129 -8.29 3.53 -7.57
N PRO A 130 -8.91 4.71 -7.40
CA PRO A 130 -10.06 5.11 -8.20
C PRO A 130 -9.56 5.58 -9.56
N ASN A 131 -10.02 4.98 -10.66
CA ASN A 131 -9.85 5.61 -11.96
C ASN A 131 -11.18 5.83 -12.68
N VAL A 132 -11.87 6.87 -12.21
CA VAL A 132 -13.20 7.33 -12.65
C VAL A 132 -13.20 7.80 -14.12
N LYS A 133 -12.04 8.10 -14.70
CA LYS A 133 -11.95 8.69 -16.06
C LYS A 133 -12.05 7.68 -17.22
N LYS A 134 -12.00 6.36 -16.94
CA LYS A 134 -12.22 5.28 -17.93
C LYS A 134 -13.25 4.23 -17.46
N GLY A 135 -14.26 4.63 -16.69
CA GLY A 135 -15.29 3.72 -16.21
C GLY A 135 -15.10 3.18 -14.78
N GLY A 136 -14.15 3.73 -14.01
CA GLY A 136 -14.24 3.71 -12.54
C GLY A 136 -14.13 2.33 -11.88
N ILE A 137 -13.37 1.39 -12.45
CA ILE A 137 -13.17 0.09 -11.81
C ILE A 137 -12.43 0.29 -10.49
N GLN A 138 -13.09 -0.13 -9.40
CA GLN A 138 -12.49 -0.23 -8.08
C GLN A 138 -12.30 -1.71 -7.75
N PHE A 139 -11.13 -2.25 -8.08
CA PHE A 139 -10.79 -3.64 -7.75
C PHE A 139 -11.00 -3.93 -6.27
N GLY A 140 -10.61 -2.99 -5.39
CA GLY A 140 -10.74 -3.12 -3.95
C GLY A 140 -12.16 -2.95 -3.38
N THR A 141 -13.19 -2.77 -4.21
CA THR A 141 -14.60 -2.72 -3.75
C THR A 141 -15.53 -3.63 -4.56
N ASN A 142 -15.00 -4.37 -5.52
CA ASN A 142 -15.73 -5.38 -6.29
C ASN A 142 -15.03 -6.73 -6.20
N GLU A 143 -15.70 -7.71 -5.59
CA GLU A 143 -15.15 -9.05 -5.34
C GLU A 143 -14.72 -9.78 -6.62
N ASN A 144 -15.52 -9.71 -7.70
CA ASN A 144 -15.22 -10.41 -8.95
C ASN A 144 -14.01 -9.80 -9.67
N LEU A 145 -13.94 -8.47 -9.71
CA LEU A 145 -12.81 -7.77 -10.30
C LEU A 145 -11.53 -7.98 -9.48
N LEU A 146 -11.62 -8.05 -8.16
CA LEU A 146 -10.48 -8.42 -7.33
C LEU A 146 -10.00 -9.83 -7.67
N LYS A 147 -10.91 -10.82 -7.75
CA LYS A 147 -10.56 -12.21 -8.11
C LYS A 147 -9.83 -12.28 -9.45
N GLU A 148 -10.40 -11.65 -10.48
CA GLU A 148 -9.82 -11.59 -11.81
C GLU A 148 -8.40 -11.00 -11.79
N LEU A 149 -8.22 -9.86 -11.12
CA LEU A 149 -6.93 -9.20 -11.01
C LEU A 149 -5.89 -10.07 -10.30
N LEU A 150 -6.24 -10.60 -9.13
CA LEU A 150 -5.31 -11.38 -8.31
C LEU A 150 -4.91 -12.67 -9.00
N SER A 151 -5.88 -13.39 -9.57
CA SER A 151 -5.62 -14.58 -10.36
C SER A 151 -4.65 -14.27 -11.50
N ALA A 152 -4.93 -13.24 -12.31
CA ALA A 152 -4.08 -12.86 -13.44
C ALA A 152 -2.64 -12.49 -13.02
N VAL A 153 -2.47 -11.71 -11.94
CA VAL A 153 -1.14 -11.34 -11.44
C VAL A 153 -0.39 -12.55 -10.88
N ARG A 154 -1.07 -13.43 -10.14
CA ARG A 154 -0.44 -14.60 -9.53
C ARG A 154 0.16 -15.55 -10.57
N HIS A 155 -0.43 -15.65 -11.77
CA HIS A 155 0.08 -16.47 -12.87
C HIS A 155 1.45 -16.00 -13.41
N VAL A 156 1.76 -14.71 -13.28
CA VAL A 156 2.98 -14.10 -13.85
C VAL A 156 4.02 -13.67 -12.82
N TYR A 157 3.66 -13.66 -11.54
CA TYR A 157 4.53 -13.26 -10.44
C TYR A 157 4.66 -14.44 -9.49
N TYR A 158 5.88 -14.81 -9.06
CA TYR A 158 6.11 -16.03 -8.24
C TYR A 158 6.76 -15.77 -6.87
N LYS A 159 7.24 -14.54 -6.65
CA LYS A 159 7.74 -14.08 -5.34
C LYS A 159 6.57 -13.69 -4.41
N THR A 160 6.85 -13.16 -3.23
CA THR A 160 5.83 -12.74 -2.26
C THR A 160 4.90 -11.67 -2.85
N LEU A 161 3.61 -11.99 -2.92
CA LEU A 161 2.52 -11.13 -3.38
C LEU A 161 1.71 -10.62 -2.19
N ILE A 162 1.74 -9.32 -1.95
CA ILE A 162 0.97 -8.66 -0.89
C ILE A 162 -0.21 -7.94 -1.53
N VAL A 163 -1.40 -8.02 -0.94
CA VAL A 163 -2.58 -7.27 -1.42
C VAL A 163 -2.97 -6.19 -0.41
N LYS A 164 -2.91 -4.91 -0.83
CA LYS A 164 -3.30 -3.78 0.03
C LYS A 164 -4.78 -3.48 -0.10
N LEU A 165 -5.54 -3.86 0.93
CA LEU A 165 -6.99 -3.77 0.94
C LEU A 165 -7.47 -2.31 1.04
N SER A 166 -8.58 -2.03 0.36
CA SER A 166 -9.33 -0.79 0.57
C SER A 166 -10.15 -0.91 1.84
N PRO A 167 -10.15 0.09 2.74
CA PRO A 167 -11.05 0.07 3.88
C PRO A 167 -12.46 0.61 3.53
N ASN A 168 -12.67 1.12 2.31
CA ASN A 168 -13.92 1.74 1.87
C ASN A 168 -14.93 0.69 1.38
N VAL A 169 -15.19 -0.31 2.21
CA VAL A 169 -16.07 -1.46 1.93
C VAL A 169 -16.95 -1.77 3.15
N THR A 170 -18.07 -2.43 2.92
CA THR A 170 -18.99 -2.82 4.00
C THR A 170 -18.38 -3.91 4.90
N LYS A 171 -17.71 -4.90 4.29
CA LYS A 171 -17.07 -6.04 4.95
C LYS A 171 -15.69 -6.26 4.35
N ILE A 172 -14.64 -5.98 5.12
CA ILE A 172 -13.26 -6.14 4.65
C ILE A 172 -12.85 -7.62 4.65
N GLU A 173 -13.51 -8.43 5.47
CA GLU A 173 -13.33 -9.87 5.60
C GLU A 173 -13.49 -10.60 4.28
N ASP A 174 -14.45 -10.18 3.45
CA ASP A 174 -14.74 -10.82 2.17
C ASP A 174 -13.58 -10.59 1.18
N PHE A 175 -13.01 -9.39 1.14
CA PHE A 175 -11.85 -9.07 0.31
C PHE A 175 -10.56 -9.72 0.84
N ALA A 176 -10.42 -9.88 2.15
CA ALA A 176 -9.31 -10.61 2.75
C ALA A 176 -9.33 -12.10 2.36
N LYS A 177 -10.49 -12.76 2.48
CA LYS A 177 -10.67 -14.17 2.06
C LYS A 177 -10.40 -14.36 0.58
N ILE A 178 -10.89 -13.44 -0.26
CA ILE A 178 -10.60 -13.47 -1.71
C ILE A 178 -9.11 -13.34 -1.96
N SER A 179 -8.43 -12.43 -1.25
CA SER A 179 -7.00 -12.25 -1.44
C SER A 179 -6.22 -13.52 -1.12
N GLU A 180 -6.56 -14.18 -0.01
CA GLU A 180 -5.99 -15.48 0.35
C GLU A 180 -6.32 -16.58 -0.68
N SER A 181 -7.58 -16.70 -1.10
CA SER A 181 -8.00 -17.77 -2.04
C SER A 181 -7.37 -17.65 -3.42
N GLU A 182 -7.03 -16.43 -3.84
CA GLU A 182 -6.37 -16.15 -5.12
C GLU A 182 -4.83 -16.12 -5.03
N GLY A 183 -4.27 -16.56 -3.90
CA GLY A 183 -2.83 -16.80 -3.76
C GLY A 183 -2.00 -15.58 -3.33
N ALA A 184 -2.61 -14.61 -2.66
CA ALA A 184 -1.85 -13.63 -1.90
C ALA A 184 -1.06 -14.32 -0.78
N ASP A 185 0.19 -13.92 -0.60
CA ASP A 185 1.07 -14.43 0.44
C ASP A 185 0.91 -13.64 1.77
N ALA A 186 0.39 -12.41 1.69
CA ALA A 186 0.04 -11.55 2.82
C ALA A 186 -0.96 -10.46 2.38
N ILE A 187 -1.59 -9.79 3.34
CA ILE A 187 -2.45 -8.62 3.10
C ILE A 187 -1.98 -7.41 3.89
N THR A 188 -2.07 -6.22 3.29
CA THR A 188 -1.92 -4.96 4.02
C THR A 188 -3.29 -4.38 4.34
N VAL A 189 -3.55 -4.15 5.63
CA VAL A 189 -4.79 -3.60 6.18
C VAL A 189 -4.48 -2.28 6.89
N ALA A 190 -4.69 -1.12 6.28
CA ALA A 190 -5.31 -0.93 4.97
C ALA A 190 -4.76 0.30 4.23
N ASN A 191 -5.39 0.63 3.12
CA ASN A 191 -5.25 1.93 2.47
C ASN A 191 -6.04 3.03 3.22
N THR A 192 -6.11 4.24 2.66
CA THR A 192 -6.78 5.40 3.26
C THR A 192 -8.31 5.38 3.11
N PHE A 193 -9.03 6.02 4.02
CA PHE A 193 -10.48 6.25 3.91
C PHE A 193 -10.80 7.46 3.01
N LEU A 194 -11.94 7.47 2.33
CA LEU A 194 -12.35 8.66 1.59
C LEU A 194 -12.80 9.77 2.56
N GLY A 195 -12.28 10.98 2.37
CA GLY A 195 -12.65 12.15 3.14
C GLY A 195 -12.66 13.43 2.30
N MET A 196 -13.16 14.50 2.90
CA MET A 196 -13.23 15.85 2.32
C MET A 196 -12.97 16.88 3.42
N ALA A 197 -12.39 18.01 3.03
CA ALA A 197 -12.34 19.21 3.85
C ALA A 197 -12.77 20.41 3.02
N ILE A 198 -13.53 21.33 3.62
CA ILE A 198 -14.00 22.57 3.00
C ILE A 198 -13.23 23.75 3.59
N ASP A 199 -12.80 24.66 2.73
CA ASP A 199 -12.31 25.98 3.12
C ASP A 199 -13.52 26.90 3.37
N ILE A 200 -13.66 27.37 4.61
CA ILE A 200 -14.80 28.21 5.04
C ILE A 200 -14.75 29.64 4.49
N ASN A 201 -13.58 30.10 4.06
CA ASN A 201 -13.41 31.44 3.48
C ASN A 201 -13.72 31.44 1.99
N THR A 202 -13.37 30.36 1.30
CA THR A 202 -13.61 30.24 -0.15
C THR A 202 -14.86 29.42 -0.50
N TYR A 203 -15.47 28.75 0.47
CA TYR A 203 -16.60 27.81 0.30
C TYR A 203 -16.33 26.69 -0.71
N LYS A 204 -15.07 26.26 -0.84
CA LYS A 204 -14.63 25.27 -1.82
C LYS A 204 -13.93 24.10 -1.13
N PRO A 205 -13.86 22.92 -1.76
CA PRO A 205 -13.00 21.85 -1.27
C PRO A 205 -11.54 22.32 -1.16
N LYS A 206 -10.88 21.95 -0.06
CA LYS A 206 -9.44 22.24 0.16
C LYS A 206 -8.54 21.49 -0.82
N LEU A 207 -9.02 20.39 -1.39
CA LEU A 207 -8.32 19.59 -2.39
C LEU A 207 -8.85 19.89 -3.79
N SER A 208 -7.95 19.97 -4.76
CA SER A 208 -8.31 20.12 -6.18
C SER A 208 -9.17 18.97 -6.69
N ASN A 209 -8.95 17.78 -6.14
CA ASN A 209 -9.66 16.55 -6.47
C ASN A 209 -10.97 16.39 -5.70
N ILE A 210 -11.43 17.44 -4.98
CA ILE A 210 -12.64 17.48 -4.15
C ILE A 210 -12.54 16.59 -2.91
N THR A 211 -12.29 15.29 -3.10
CA THR A 211 -12.04 14.30 -2.06
C THR A 211 -10.59 13.83 -2.06
N GLY A 212 -10.17 13.23 -0.95
CA GLY A 212 -8.85 12.63 -0.80
C GLY A 212 -8.86 11.48 0.21
N GLY A 213 -7.74 10.78 0.29
CA GLY A 213 -7.49 9.71 1.25
C GLY A 213 -7.12 10.26 2.63
N LEU A 214 -7.97 10.03 3.62
CA LEU A 214 -7.77 10.28 5.04
C LEU A 214 -6.82 9.23 5.63
N SER A 215 -5.79 9.73 6.30
CA SER A 215 -4.75 8.96 7.00
C SER A 215 -4.38 9.63 8.32
N GLY A 216 -3.51 8.99 9.10
CA GLY A 216 -3.06 9.47 10.39
C GLY A 216 -3.81 8.86 11.58
N PRO A 217 -3.55 9.32 12.82
CA PRO A 217 -4.12 8.75 14.04
C PRO A 217 -5.65 8.64 14.04
N ALA A 218 -6.34 9.55 13.35
CA ALA A 218 -7.78 9.58 13.22
C ALA A 218 -8.39 8.25 12.73
N ILE A 219 -7.65 7.47 11.93
CA ILE A 219 -8.15 6.20 11.37
C ILE A 219 -7.71 4.97 12.17
N LYS A 220 -6.81 5.10 13.16
CA LYS A 220 -6.21 3.97 13.89
C LYS A 220 -7.27 3.02 14.47
N PRO A 221 -8.29 3.48 15.23
CA PRO A 221 -9.26 2.56 15.86
C PRO A 221 -10.08 1.76 14.83
N ILE A 222 -10.35 2.36 13.67
CA ILE A 222 -11.12 1.72 12.60
C ILE A 222 -10.25 0.66 11.90
N ILE A 223 -9.01 1.00 11.57
CA ILE A 223 -8.07 0.05 10.96
C ILE A 223 -7.75 -1.09 11.92
N MET A 224 -7.62 -0.83 13.22
CA MET A 224 -7.39 -1.86 14.23
C MET A 224 -8.53 -2.88 14.29
N ARG A 225 -9.78 -2.40 14.29
CA ARG A 225 -10.96 -3.27 14.17
C ARG A 225 -10.90 -4.11 12.90
N MET A 226 -10.53 -3.51 11.77
CA MET A 226 -10.43 -4.21 10.48
C MET A 226 -9.32 -5.26 10.46
N VAL A 227 -8.14 -4.97 11.04
CA VAL A 227 -7.06 -5.94 11.23
C VAL A 227 -7.56 -7.14 12.03
N TYR A 228 -8.23 -6.88 13.16
CA TYR A 228 -8.81 -7.95 13.98
C TYR A 228 -9.84 -8.79 13.21
N GLN A 229 -10.74 -8.14 12.45
CA GLN A 229 -11.72 -8.83 11.61
C GLN A 229 -11.06 -9.73 10.55
N CYS A 230 -10.06 -9.22 9.84
CA CYS A 230 -9.29 -9.99 8.87
C CYS A 230 -8.57 -11.17 9.54
N TYR A 231 -7.94 -10.95 10.69
CA TYR A 231 -7.23 -11.99 11.44
C TYR A 231 -8.13 -13.18 11.82
N GLN A 232 -9.42 -12.95 12.07
CA GLN A 232 -10.36 -14.05 12.35
C GLN A 232 -10.64 -14.94 11.13
N VAL A 233 -10.46 -14.43 9.90
CA VAL A 233 -10.97 -15.09 8.69
C VAL A 233 -9.91 -15.55 7.70
N VAL A 234 -8.67 -15.08 7.81
CA VAL A 234 -7.54 -15.54 6.98
C VAL A 234 -6.44 -16.19 7.83
N LYS A 235 -5.58 -16.97 7.19
CA LYS A 235 -4.38 -17.59 7.78
C LYS A 235 -3.08 -16.94 7.32
N ILE A 236 -3.10 -16.26 6.18
CA ILE A 236 -1.96 -15.48 5.70
C ILE A 236 -1.62 -14.29 6.63
N PRO A 237 -0.34 -13.89 6.72
CA PRO A 237 0.10 -12.74 7.51
C PRO A 237 -0.61 -11.42 7.16
N ILE A 238 -0.80 -10.59 8.19
CA ILE A 238 -1.42 -9.26 8.07
C ILE A 238 -0.38 -8.17 8.38
N ILE A 239 -0.23 -7.24 7.47
CA ILE A 239 0.56 -6.01 7.64
C ILE A 239 -0.41 -4.89 8.02
N ALA A 240 -0.34 -4.38 9.23
CA ALA A 240 -1.23 -3.30 9.66
C ALA A 240 -0.68 -1.93 9.24
N SER A 241 -1.49 -1.13 8.56
CA SER A 241 -1.11 0.19 8.05
C SER A 241 -2.23 1.19 8.34
N GLY A 242 -2.06 2.01 9.38
CA GLY A 242 -2.98 3.11 9.67
C GLY A 242 -2.79 3.76 11.04
N GLY A 243 -2.28 5.00 11.07
CA GLY A 243 -2.30 5.83 12.29
C GLY A 243 -1.37 5.39 13.41
N ILE A 244 -0.32 4.62 13.10
CA ILE A 244 0.75 4.24 14.02
C ILE A 244 1.68 5.44 14.20
N MET A 245 1.80 5.93 15.42
CA MET A 245 2.65 7.08 15.76
C MET A 245 3.72 6.74 16.81
N HIS A 246 3.47 5.73 17.63
CA HIS A 246 4.40 5.31 18.68
C HIS A 246 4.39 3.79 18.89
N TRP A 247 5.36 3.28 19.65
CA TRP A 247 5.55 1.84 19.84
C TRP A 247 4.34 1.15 20.49
N GLN A 248 3.55 1.85 21.32
CA GLN A 248 2.34 1.26 21.90
C GLN A 248 1.29 0.94 20.81
N ASP A 249 1.17 1.77 19.76
CA ASP A 249 0.28 1.48 18.65
C ASP A 249 0.70 0.20 17.92
N ALA A 250 2.01 0.01 17.75
CA ALA A 250 2.57 -1.22 17.20
C ALA A 250 2.16 -2.45 18.03
N ILE A 251 2.29 -2.36 19.35
CA ILE A 251 1.88 -3.43 20.26
C ILE A 251 0.37 -3.71 20.15
N GLU A 252 -0.47 -2.67 20.11
CA GLU A 252 -1.91 -2.83 19.93
C GLU A 252 -2.24 -3.56 18.62
N TYR A 253 -1.55 -3.24 17.51
CA TYR A 253 -1.75 -3.94 16.24
C TYR A 253 -1.30 -5.40 16.26
N PHE A 254 -0.17 -5.71 16.90
CA PHE A 254 0.26 -7.10 17.06
C PHE A 254 -0.74 -7.89 17.92
N LEU A 255 -1.25 -7.29 19.00
CA LEU A 255 -2.29 -7.90 19.83
C LEU A 255 -3.62 -8.08 19.08
N ALA A 256 -3.92 -7.20 18.11
CA ALA A 256 -5.07 -7.32 17.24
C ALA A 256 -4.92 -8.39 16.15
N GLY A 257 -3.72 -8.97 15.96
CA GLY A 257 -3.45 -10.04 15.00
C GLY A 257 -2.56 -9.65 13.81
N ALA A 258 -1.95 -8.46 13.82
CA ALA A 258 -0.95 -8.11 12.82
C ALA A 258 0.33 -8.94 12.99
N THR A 259 0.98 -9.27 11.87
CA THR A 259 2.32 -9.88 11.82
C THR A 259 3.39 -8.80 11.63
N ALA A 260 3.10 -7.77 10.84
CA ALA A 260 3.97 -6.62 10.57
C ALA A 260 3.17 -5.31 10.63
N ILE A 261 3.87 -4.18 10.63
CA ILE A 261 3.31 -2.82 10.71
C ILE A 261 4.02 -1.84 9.78
#